data_AF-A0A3R9MQV4-F1
#
_entry.id   AF-A0A3R9MQV4-F1
#
_cell.length_a   1.000
_cell.length_b   1.000
_cell.length_c   1.000
_cell.angle_alpha   90.00
_cell.angle_beta   90.00
_cell.angle_gamma   90.00
#
_symmetry.space_group_name_H-M   'P 1'
#
loop_
_entity.id
_entity.type
_entity.pdbx_description
1 polymer ?
#
loop_
_entity_poly.entity_id
_entity_poly.type
_entity_poly.pdbx_seq_one_letter_code
_entity_poly.pdbx_strand_id
1 'polypeptide(L)'
;MAKRAAICIGVNRAEGMTPLMAATKGARDFADWATAQGCDVTLLVDEGSDEVESVRIFKAVRAVVEAGIYEQLLLYFSGHGVLLAPGAEYWLLSGAPQNPNEAVNLLRSVEDARNAGIPHVIFISDACRSAGLSAPLNGVVGGSIFPNRAMGPQSGEVDVFFATRPGDPAWEVPEAEATPRYRGLFTDCLLKALQVPGSALAENLPGSAPVQSIITSRSLKPYLEKQVPLDAAAVNIQLNQQPQVRVETASPKFFAVALPPLSGTASPAYRHEFKYIFRASRGMKGQGSFSGPAAGSSFHLQSADVADEVAAVKFAREVARLRGHPDRLPPETETGFMLVGIASEIIVAPGWEIDRPTGRNQDPEAEYFRFRRPARVVGEELPSATALLQFRSGTGTLLAILPGFIGVVTVAESRVLNVNYMPAPSAARYRAYEAGASEREELKARAAVRSRHGEFDPTTSLPALLEARDGFDPTLGLYLAYGYAQRGKQQEVLTVRHRLAHDQSLPLLFDIELLTSRYQAAPAAAEAAPIVPQTPLLAQGWALLTPDNPLYQPLHGRLRPHLLPALWTTYTAEGVAIALAALSPPENP
;
A
#
# COMPACT_ATOMS: atom_id res chain seq x y z
N MET A 1 29.61 9.09 17.54
CA MET A 1 28.49 9.19 16.57
C MET A 1 27.64 7.95 16.71
N ALA A 2 26.33 8.08 16.46
CA ALA A 2 25.41 6.94 16.38
C ALA A 2 25.95 5.91 15.37
N LYS A 3 25.99 4.62 15.74
CA LYS A 3 26.50 3.57 14.85
C LYS A 3 25.46 3.24 13.78
N ARG A 4 25.89 3.12 12.53
CA ARG A 4 25.02 2.93 11.37
C ARG A 4 25.47 1.70 10.59
N ALA A 5 24.51 0.96 10.02
CA ALA A 5 24.77 -0.16 9.13
C ALA A 5 24.09 0.06 7.78
N ALA A 6 24.65 -0.53 6.72
CA ALA A 6 24.00 -0.61 5.43
C ALA A 6 24.11 -2.03 4.86
N ILE A 7 23.00 -2.54 4.34
CA ILE A 7 22.95 -3.81 3.60
C ILE A 7 22.52 -3.45 2.18
N CYS A 8 23.42 -3.67 1.22
CA CYS A 8 23.24 -3.29 -0.18
C CYS A 8 23.11 -4.55 -1.02
N ILE A 9 21.97 -4.69 -1.71
CA ILE A 9 21.57 -5.90 -2.41
C ILE A 9 21.39 -5.56 -3.89
N GLY A 10 22.07 -6.28 -4.77
CA GLY A 10 21.94 -6.13 -6.22
C GLY A 10 21.72 -7.47 -6.89
N VAL A 11 20.62 -7.62 -7.64
CA VAL A 11 20.26 -8.86 -8.33
C VAL A 11 20.07 -8.58 -9.82
N ASN A 12 21.07 -8.94 -10.62
CA ASN A 12 21.00 -8.86 -12.08
C ASN A 12 20.24 -10.06 -12.69
N ARG A 13 20.35 -11.25 -12.08
CA ARG A 13 19.88 -12.53 -12.61
C ARG A 13 18.86 -13.14 -11.65
N ALA A 14 17.58 -12.97 -11.98
CA ALA A 14 16.50 -13.79 -11.47
C ALA A 14 16.18 -14.90 -12.49
N GLU A 15 16.00 -16.13 -12.05
CA GLU A 15 15.75 -17.28 -12.92
C GLU A 15 14.56 -17.03 -13.88
N GLY A 16 14.71 -17.42 -15.15
CA GLY A 16 13.65 -17.24 -16.16
C GLY A 16 13.28 -15.80 -16.52
N MET A 17 13.99 -14.79 -15.99
CA MET A 17 13.79 -13.37 -16.33
C MET A 17 14.94 -12.82 -17.19
N THR A 18 14.68 -11.73 -17.90
CA THR A 18 15.75 -11.02 -18.63
C THR A 18 16.77 -10.47 -17.65
N PRO A 19 18.08 -10.74 -17.82
CA PRO A 19 19.11 -10.19 -16.96
C PRO A 19 19.14 -8.66 -17.01
N LEU A 20 19.27 -8.03 -15.85
CA LEU A 20 19.53 -6.60 -15.71
C LEU A 20 21.04 -6.34 -15.79
N MET A 21 21.39 -5.10 -16.16
CA MET A 21 22.78 -4.67 -16.35
C MET A 21 23.25 -3.69 -15.27
N ALA A 22 22.32 -2.99 -14.60
CA ALA A 22 22.64 -1.94 -13.64
C ALA A 22 22.46 -2.31 -12.17
N ALA A 23 21.82 -3.43 -11.81
CA ALA A 23 21.40 -3.69 -10.43
C ALA A 23 22.58 -3.94 -9.48
N THR A 24 23.54 -4.79 -9.87
CA THR A 24 24.75 -5.00 -9.07
C THR A 24 25.63 -3.75 -8.98
N LYS A 25 25.67 -2.96 -10.06
CA LYS A 25 26.37 -1.67 -10.07
C LYS A 25 25.74 -0.69 -9.08
N GLY A 26 24.41 -0.54 -9.11
CA GLY A 26 23.70 0.34 -8.18
C GLY A 26 23.95 -0.02 -6.72
N ALA A 27 23.97 -1.33 -6.40
CA ALA A 27 24.30 -1.83 -5.07
C ALA A 27 25.74 -1.49 -4.65
N ARG A 28 26.71 -1.57 -5.57
CA ARG A 28 28.10 -1.18 -5.34
C ARG A 28 28.25 0.33 -5.13
N ASP A 29 27.66 1.15 -6.01
CA ASP A 29 27.71 2.60 -5.91
C ASP A 29 27.11 3.10 -4.57
N PHE A 30 25.99 2.49 -4.15
CA PHE A 30 25.37 2.80 -2.86
C PHE A 30 26.19 2.30 -1.67
N ALA A 31 26.81 1.11 -1.78
CA ALA A 31 27.72 0.58 -0.75
C ALA A 31 28.95 1.47 -0.55
N ASP A 32 29.55 1.97 -1.64
CA ASP A 32 30.68 2.89 -1.60
C ASP A 32 30.28 4.20 -0.92
N TRP A 33 29.12 4.75 -1.29
CA TRP A 33 28.57 5.94 -0.64
C TRP A 33 28.28 5.72 0.86
N ALA A 34 27.68 4.58 1.24
CA ALA A 34 27.38 4.26 2.63
C ALA A 34 28.65 4.07 3.46
N THR A 35 29.70 3.48 2.87
CA THR A 35 31.03 3.36 3.48
C THR A 35 31.64 4.74 3.74
N ALA A 36 31.57 5.65 2.76
CA ALA A 36 32.04 7.03 2.93
C ALA A 36 31.26 7.82 4.00
N GLN A 37 30.01 7.42 4.29
CA GLN A 37 29.18 7.94 5.38
C GLN A 37 29.48 7.32 6.75
N GLY A 38 30.45 6.40 6.84
CA GLY A 38 30.85 5.72 8.07
C GLY A 38 29.91 4.60 8.52
N CYS A 39 29.16 3.98 7.59
CA CYS A 39 28.33 2.82 7.89
C CYS A 39 29.15 1.52 7.87
N ASP A 40 28.78 0.55 8.70
CA ASP A 40 29.22 -0.84 8.54
C ASP A 40 28.44 -1.44 7.36
N VAL A 41 29.12 -1.76 6.25
CA VAL A 41 28.45 -2.17 5.00
C VAL A 41 28.56 -3.67 4.74
N THR A 42 27.44 -4.30 4.39
CA THR A 42 27.37 -5.64 3.80
C THR A 42 26.86 -5.55 2.37
N LEU A 43 27.65 -5.99 1.40
CA LEU A 43 27.27 -6.03 -0.02
C LEU A 43 26.90 -7.48 -0.42
N LEU A 44 25.72 -7.64 -1.02
CA LEU A 44 25.21 -8.91 -1.52
C LEU A 44 24.84 -8.75 -3.00
N VAL A 45 25.62 -9.36 -3.90
CA VAL A 45 25.41 -9.29 -5.35
C VAL A 45 25.51 -10.66 -5.99
N ASP A 46 24.80 -10.85 -7.11
CA ASP A 46 24.80 -12.09 -7.88
C ASP A 46 25.77 -12.01 -9.06
N GLU A 47 27.08 -11.95 -8.80
CA GLU A 47 28.10 -11.92 -9.87
C GLU A 47 28.86 -13.25 -9.97
N GLY A 48 29.26 -13.61 -11.20
CA GLY A 48 29.92 -14.90 -11.44
C GLY A 48 29.01 -16.08 -11.10
N SER A 49 29.46 -16.93 -10.18
CA SER A 49 28.70 -18.07 -9.66
C SER A 49 27.91 -17.77 -8.39
N ASP A 50 27.97 -16.54 -7.88
CA ASP A 50 27.27 -16.17 -6.66
C ASP A 50 25.78 -15.92 -6.93
N GLU A 51 24.96 -16.35 -5.99
CA GLU A 51 23.53 -16.09 -5.93
C GLU A 51 23.19 -15.30 -4.66
N VAL A 52 22.23 -14.40 -4.78
CA VAL A 52 21.64 -13.71 -3.64
C VAL A 52 20.44 -14.52 -3.18
N GLU A 53 20.57 -15.13 -2.00
CA GLU A 53 19.51 -15.92 -1.39
C GLU A 53 18.86 -15.17 -0.22
N SER A 54 17.58 -15.45 0.01
CA SER A 54 16.77 -14.93 1.10
C SER A 54 17.44 -15.11 2.47
N VAL A 55 18.02 -16.29 2.71
CA VAL A 55 18.72 -16.64 3.95
C VAL A 55 19.99 -15.83 4.17
N ARG A 56 20.69 -15.42 3.11
CA ARG A 56 21.90 -14.58 3.21
C ARG A 56 21.54 -13.17 3.66
N ILE A 57 20.48 -12.60 3.09
CA ILE A 57 19.97 -11.29 3.49
C ILE A 57 19.47 -11.33 4.94
N PHE A 58 18.68 -12.35 5.30
CA PHE A 58 18.19 -12.52 6.66
C PHE A 58 19.33 -12.61 7.69
N LYS A 59 20.37 -13.40 7.41
CA LYS A 59 21.55 -13.49 8.30
C LYS A 59 22.27 -12.17 8.47
N ALA A 60 22.41 -11.38 7.40
CA ALA A 60 23.03 -10.06 7.45
C ALA A 60 22.20 -9.09 8.32
N VAL A 61 20.88 -9.02 8.10
CA VAL A 61 19.97 -8.19 8.93
C VAL A 61 20.00 -8.65 10.38
N ARG A 62 19.93 -9.96 10.63
CA ARG A 62 19.98 -10.53 11.98
C ARG A 62 21.26 -10.14 12.71
N ALA A 63 22.41 -10.16 12.05
CA ALA A 63 23.67 -9.77 12.67
C ALA A 63 23.65 -8.30 13.14
N VAL A 64 23.08 -7.39 12.34
CA VAL A 64 22.88 -5.98 12.73
C VAL A 64 21.92 -5.88 13.93
N VAL A 65 20.79 -6.59 13.86
CA VAL A 65 19.73 -6.57 14.87
C VAL A 65 20.17 -7.19 16.21
N GLU A 66 20.99 -8.24 16.19
CA GLU A 66 21.50 -8.92 17.39
C GLU A 66 22.66 -8.17 18.04
N ALA A 67 23.40 -7.36 17.27
CA ALA A 67 24.47 -6.54 17.83
C ALA A 67 23.94 -5.49 18.83
N GLY A 68 22.70 -5.01 18.67
CA GLY A 68 22.04 -4.11 19.64
C GLY A 68 22.71 -2.74 19.82
N ILE A 69 23.60 -2.35 18.91
CA ILE A 69 24.40 -1.11 18.97
C ILE A 69 24.10 -0.12 17.84
N TYR A 70 23.27 -0.52 16.86
CA TYR A 70 22.98 0.29 15.68
C TYR A 70 21.74 1.15 15.90
N GLU A 71 21.89 2.45 15.64
CA GLU A 71 20.81 3.44 15.70
C GLU A 71 20.08 3.56 14.34
N GLN A 72 20.76 3.16 13.26
CA GLN A 72 20.21 3.21 11.91
C GLN A 72 20.65 2.02 11.06
N LEU A 73 19.73 1.50 10.26
CA LEU A 73 19.98 0.52 9.20
C LEU A 73 19.44 1.01 7.85
N LEU A 74 20.31 1.08 6.85
CA LEU A 74 19.96 1.30 5.45
C LEU A 74 19.86 -0.04 4.73
N LEU A 75 18.73 -0.31 4.08
CA LEU A 75 18.48 -1.50 3.26
C LEU A 75 18.26 -1.05 1.83
N TYR A 76 19.28 -1.21 0.99
CA TYR A 76 19.22 -0.90 -0.42
C TYR A 76 19.01 -2.18 -1.24
N PHE A 77 18.06 -2.15 -2.16
CA PHE A 77 17.83 -3.19 -3.15
C PHE A 77 17.74 -2.57 -4.54
N SER A 78 18.44 -3.19 -5.49
CA SER A 78 18.20 -3.00 -6.91
C SER A 78 18.07 -4.35 -7.61
N GLY A 79 17.09 -4.47 -8.50
CA GLY A 79 16.81 -5.72 -9.20
C GLY A 79 15.36 -5.82 -9.67
N HIS A 80 14.94 -7.03 -10.00
CA HIS A 80 13.54 -7.29 -10.35
C HIS A 80 12.63 -7.16 -9.12
N GLY A 81 11.45 -6.58 -9.35
CA GLY A 81 10.41 -6.44 -8.34
C GLY A 81 9.03 -6.67 -8.96
N VAL A 82 8.12 -7.18 -8.15
CA VAL A 82 6.72 -7.39 -8.55
C VAL A 82 5.76 -6.82 -7.53
N LEU A 83 4.60 -6.42 -8.03
CA LEU A 83 3.47 -5.99 -7.22
C LEU A 83 2.34 -7.01 -7.36
N LEU A 84 2.04 -7.75 -6.29
CA LEU A 84 0.92 -8.70 -6.30
C LEU A 84 -0.41 -8.02 -6.00
N ALA A 85 -0.36 -6.99 -5.17
CA ALA A 85 -1.48 -6.11 -4.85
C ALA A 85 -0.94 -4.73 -4.51
N PRO A 86 -1.75 -3.65 -4.59
CA PRO A 86 -1.32 -2.34 -4.13
C PRO A 86 -0.77 -2.39 -2.69
N GLY A 87 0.49 -1.97 -2.49
CA GLY A 87 1.18 -2.02 -1.20
C GLY A 87 1.72 -3.40 -0.78
N ALA A 88 1.74 -4.38 -1.69
CA ALA A 88 2.32 -5.71 -1.50
C ALA A 88 3.46 -5.95 -2.50
N GLU A 89 4.56 -5.24 -2.30
CA GLU A 89 5.78 -5.31 -3.10
C GLU A 89 6.67 -6.49 -2.69
N TYR A 90 7.24 -7.15 -3.70
CA TYR A 90 8.21 -8.23 -3.51
C TYR A 90 9.49 -7.95 -4.29
N TRP A 91 10.64 -8.10 -3.65
CA TRP A 91 11.93 -8.13 -4.32
C TRP A 91 12.23 -9.56 -4.75
N LEU A 92 12.51 -9.77 -6.04
CA LEU A 92 12.86 -11.07 -6.56
C LEU A 92 14.36 -11.29 -6.42
N LEU A 93 14.74 -12.41 -5.79
CA LEU A 93 16.13 -12.80 -5.59
C LEU A 93 16.56 -13.78 -6.69
N SER A 94 17.78 -14.29 -6.62
CA SER A 94 18.37 -15.04 -7.74
C SER A 94 17.55 -16.26 -8.15
N GLY A 95 17.03 -17.03 -7.19
CA GLY A 95 16.23 -18.23 -7.44
C GLY A 95 14.75 -17.99 -7.77
N ALA A 96 14.27 -16.74 -7.79
CA ALA A 96 12.88 -16.44 -8.13
C ALA A 96 12.67 -16.28 -9.65
N PRO A 97 11.46 -16.55 -10.17
CA PRO A 97 10.27 -17.05 -9.46
C PRO A 97 10.20 -18.59 -9.32
N GLN A 98 11.17 -19.34 -9.82
CA GLN A 98 11.20 -20.81 -9.79
C GLN A 98 11.12 -21.34 -8.37
N ASN A 99 11.88 -20.74 -7.44
CA ASN A 99 11.67 -20.89 -6.01
C ASN A 99 10.82 -19.70 -5.50
N PRO A 100 9.52 -19.91 -5.18
CA PRO A 100 8.64 -18.85 -4.73
C PRO A 100 9.02 -18.27 -3.35
N ASN A 101 9.94 -18.90 -2.62
CA ASN A 101 10.47 -18.42 -1.36
C ASN A 101 11.71 -17.53 -1.52
N GLU A 102 12.35 -17.51 -2.70
CA GLU A 102 13.49 -16.64 -3.00
C GLU A 102 13.04 -15.22 -3.38
N ALA A 103 12.23 -14.64 -2.51
CA ALA A 103 11.76 -13.28 -2.62
C ALA A 103 11.68 -12.61 -1.24
N VAL A 104 11.87 -11.30 -1.19
CA VAL A 104 11.62 -10.51 0.02
C VAL A 104 10.21 -9.94 -0.05
N ASN A 105 9.37 -10.29 0.91
CA ASN A 105 8.09 -9.63 1.13
C ASN A 105 8.36 -8.30 1.84
N LEU A 106 8.35 -7.20 1.09
CA LEU A 106 8.79 -5.91 1.58
C LEU A 106 7.83 -5.35 2.63
N LEU A 107 6.51 -5.46 2.40
CA LEU A 107 5.50 -5.01 3.36
C LEU A 107 5.71 -5.69 4.72
N ARG A 108 5.86 -7.02 4.72
CA ARG A 108 6.12 -7.78 5.93
C ARG A 108 7.45 -7.39 6.59
N SER A 109 8.49 -7.17 5.79
CA SER A 109 9.80 -6.76 6.29
C SER A 109 9.76 -5.38 6.96
N VAL A 110 8.95 -4.45 6.43
CA VAL A 110 8.72 -3.12 7.05
C VAL A 110 8.02 -3.25 8.40
N GLU A 111 6.98 -4.07 8.49
CA GLU A 111 6.30 -4.33 9.78
C GLU A 111 7.23 -4.95 10.82
N ASP A 112 8.04 -5.93 10.43
CA ASP A 112 8.97 -6.58 11.34
C ASP A 112 10.16 -5.67 11.71
N ALA A 113 10.59 -4.77 10.80
CA ALA A 113 11.63 -3.78 11.07
C ALA A 113 11.27 -2.82 12.21
N ARG A 114 9.99 -2.43 12.31
CA ARG A 114 9.48 -1.61 13.42
C ARG A 114 9.70 -2.27 14.78
N ASN A 115 9.76 -3.60 14.83
CA ASN A 115 9.96 -4.38 16.05
C ASN A 115 11.41 -4.90 16.22
N ALA A 116 12.31 -4.56 15.31
CA ALA A 116 13.67 -5.09 15.30
C ALA A 116 14.56 -4.55 16.43
N GLY A 117 14.16 -3.44 17.07
CA GLY A 117 14.97 -2.74 18.07
C GLY A 117 16.00 -1.78 17.46
N ILE A 118 15.87 -1.46 16.18
CA ILE A 118 16.66 -0.43 15.49
C ILE A 118 15.80 0.84 15.40
N PRO A 119 16.21 1.98 15.98
CA PRO A 119 15.40 3.20 16.02
C PRO A 119 15.01 3.78 14.66
N HIS A 120 15.85 3.62 13.64
CA HIS A 120 15.61 4.14 12.29
C HIS A 120 15.99 3.11 11.22
N VAL A 121 15.03 2.63 10.45
CA VAL A 121 15.30 1.75 9.31
C VAL A 121 14.86 2.45 8.03
N ILE A 122 15.67 2.38 6.98
CA ILE A 122 15.35 2.96 5.69
C ILE A 122 15.44 1.88 4.62
N PHE A 123 14.34 1.63 3.92
CA PHE A 123 14.32 0.77 2.74
C PHE A 123 14.42 1.63 1.48
N ILE A 124 15.30 1.25 0.56
CA ILE A 124 15.46 1.84 -0.75
C ILE A 124 15.26 0.74 -1.79
N SER A 125 14.18 0.83 -2.55
CA SER A 125 13.75 -0.18 -3.53
C SER A 125 13.84 0.39 -4.95
N ASP A 126 14.97 0.15 -5.61
CA ASP A 126 15.15 0.41 -7.06
C ASP A 126 14.74 -0.81 -7.89
N ALA A 127 13.43 -1.04 -7.91
CA ALA A 127 12.80 -2.18 -8.56
C ALA A 127 11.44 -1.81 -9.14
N CYS A 128 11.00 -2.54 -10.16
CA CYS A 128 9.67 -2.37 -10.75
C CYS A 128 8.56 -2.64 -9.72
N ARG A 129 7.42 -1.97 -9.90
CA ARG A 129 6.17 -2.25 -9.17
C ARG A 129 5.04 -2.58 -10.12
N SER A 130 5.40 -3.19 -11.26
CA SER A 130 4.43 -3.68 -12.24
C SER A 130 3.74 -4.94 -11.73
N ALA A 131 2.48 -5.12 -12.14
CA ALA A 131 1.73 -6.31 -11.77
C ALA A 131 2.39 -7.56 -12.35
N GLY A 132 2.57 -8.60 -11.53
CA GLY A 132 3.03 -9.91 -11.99
C GLY A 132 1.93 -10.57 -12.83
N LEU A 133 1.88 -10.32 -14.14
CA LEU A 133 0.82 -10.86 -14.99
C LEU A 133 1.04 -12.33 -15.40
N SER A 134 2.19 -12.93 -15.09
CA SER A 134 2.48 -14.33 -15.39
C SER A 134 2.19 -15.23 -14.20
N ALA A 135 1.60 -16.40 -14.46
CA ALA A 135 1.23 -17.38 -13.43
C ALA A 135 2.37 -17.74 -12.44
N PRO A 136 3.66 -17.84 -12.84
CA PRO A 136 4.75 -18.06 -11.90
C PRO A 136 4.94 -16.94 -10.88
N LEU A 137 4.69 -15.68 -11.26
CA LEU A 137 4.88 -14.52 -10.38
C LEU A 137 3.78 -14.42 -9.31
N ASN A 138 2.55 -14.85 -9.60
CA ASN A 138 1.46 -14.90 -8.61
C ASN A 138 1.72 -15.91 -7.49
N GLY A 139 2.55 -16.92 -7.75
CA GLY A 139 2.96 -17.91 -6.76
C GLY A 139 4.07 -17.44 -5.81
N VAL A 140 4.65 -16.26 -6.04
CA VAL A 140 5.72 -15.74 -5.18
C VAL A 140 5.17 -15.46 -3.78
N VAL A 141 5.78 -16.08 -2.77
CA VAL A 141 5.39 -15.93 -1.36
C VAL A 141 6.38 -15.04 -0.64
N GLY A 142 7.67 -15.29 -0.83
CA GLY A 142 8.76 -14.61 -0.15
C GLY A 142 8.69 -14.67 1.38
N GLY A 143 9.63 -13.99 2.03
CA GLY A 143 9.71 -13.92 3.49
C GLY A 143 10.09 -12.54 4.01
N SER A 144 9.94 -12.36 5.32
CA SER A 144 10.57 -11.23 6.01
C SER A 144 12.08 -11.44 6.07
N ILE A 145 12.85 -10.38 5.88
CA ILE A 145 14.30 -10.40 6.13
C ILE A 145 14.67 -10.02 7.57
N PHE A 146 13.69 -9.69 8.40
CA PHE A 146 13.91 -9.34 9.81
C PHE A 146 13.61 -10.53 10.74
N PRO A 147 14.36 -10.67 11.86
CA PRO A 147 14.02 -11.64 12.89
C PRO A 147 12.61 -11.42 13.43
N ASN A 148 11.86 -12.51 13.59
CA ASN A 148 10.56 -12.46 14.25
C ASN A 148 10.77 -12.23 15.76
N ARG A 149 10.58 -10.98 16.21
CA ARG A 149 10.70 -10.59 17.62
C ARG A 149 9.34 -10.20 18.17
N ALA A 150 9.11 -10.53 19.43
CA ALA A 150 8.01 -9.93 20.18
C ALA A 150 8.22 -8.41 20.23
N MET A 151 7.12 -7.68 20.28
CA MET A 151 7.16 -6.23 20.34
C MET A 151 7.98 -5.70 21.51
N GLY A 152 8.86 -4.75 21.21
CA GLY A 152 9.49 -3.91 22.21
C GLY A 152 8.60 -2.73 22.63
N PRO A 153 8.88 -2.07 23.77
CA PRO A 153 8.12 -0.91 24.24
C PRO A 153 8.27 0.34 23.36
N GLN A 154 9.27 0.38 22.48
CA GLN A 154 9.47 1.44 21.50
C GLN A 154 9.57 0.83 20.11
N SER A 155 8.66 1.26 19.21
CA SER A 155 8.73 0.93 17.79
C SER A 155 9.82 1.76 17.12
N GLY A 156 10.64 1.11 16.29
CA GLY A 156 11.45 1.81 15.29
C GLY A 156 10.56 2.56 14.30
N GLU A 157 11.09 3.62 13.71
CA GLU A 157 10.44 4.33 12.61
C GLU A 157 11.08 3.89 11.28
N VAL A 158 10.24 3.65 10.27
CA VAL A 158 10.68 3.10 8.99
C VAL A 158 10.36 4.06 7.84
N ASP A 159 11.37 4.47 7.09
CA ASP A 159 11.18 5.19 5.83
C ASP A 159 11.31 4.21 4.65
N VAL A 160 10.52 4.41 3.59
CA VAL A 160 10.54 3.56 2.40
C VAL A 160 10.59 4.41 1.14
N PHE A 161 11.60 4.18 0.32
CA PHE A 161 11.82 4.86 -0.95
C PHE A 161 11.56 3.87 -2.08
N PHE A 162 10.50 4.08 -2.84
CA PHE A 162 10.22 3.33 -4.06
C PHE A 162 10.68 4.12 -5.28
N ALA A 163 11.41 3.48 -6.17
CA ALA A 163 11.86 4.09 -7.43
C ALA A 163 10.73 4.46 -8.39
N THR A 164 9.55 3.86 -8.21
CA THR A 164 8.39 4.04 -9.09
C THR A 164 7.06 3.88 -8.32
N ARG A 165 5.93 4.30 -8.91
CA ARG A 165 4.57 4.15 -8.36
C ARG A 165 4.02 2.74 -8.64
N PRO A 166 2.99 2.26 -7.92
CA PRO A 166 2.35 0.99 -8.26
C PRO A 166 1.86 0.94 -9.70
N GLY A 167 2.14 -0.18 -10.38
CA GLY A 167 1.85 -0.38 -11.79
C GLY A 167 3.00 0.00 -12.73
N ASP A 168 3.90 0.89 -12.30
CA ASP A 168 4.93 1.46 -13.16
C ASP A 168 6.25 0.69 -13.09
N PRO A 169 7.06 0.71 -14.17
CA PRO A 169 8.41 0.15 -14.19
C PRO A 169 9.42 1.08 -13.52
N ALA A 170 10.57 0.52 -13.13
CA ALA A 170 11.79 1.25 -12.78
C ALA A 170 12.85 0.97 -13.85
N TRP A 171 13.55 2.00 -14.35
CA TRP A 171 14.39 1.89 -15.54
C TRP A 171 15.89 1.84 -15.25
N GLU A 172 16.58 0.98 -15.98
CA GLU A 172 18.01 1.10 -16.25
C GLU A 172 18.24 1.84 -17.57
N VAL A 173 19.13 2.82 -17.57
CA VAL A 173 19.42 3.67 -18.72
C VAL A 173 20.92 3.66 -19.04
N PRO A 174 21.32 3.85 -20.31
CA PRO A 174 22.74 3.97 -20.66
C PRO A 174 23.40 5.13 -19.90
N GLU A 175 24.65 4.95 -19.48
CA GLU A 175 25.45 6.03 -18.87
C GLU A 175 25.78 7.13 -19.88
N ALA A 176 25.96 6.77 -21.14
CA ALA A 176 26.15 7.67 -22.28
C ALA A 176 25.64 7.02 -23.58
N GLU A 177 25.33 7.83 -24.60
CA GLU A 177 24.76 7.39 -25.89
C GLU A 177 25.59 6.34 -26.65
N ALA A 178 26.85 6.09 -26.24
CA ALA A 178 27.79 5.20 -26.91
C ALA A 178 28.54 4.22 -25.97
N THR A 179 28.07 4.00 -24.74
CA THR A 179 28.69 3.04 -23.81
C THR A 179 27.77 1.85 -23.51
N PRO A 180 28.29 0.61 -23.38
CA PRO A 180 27.50 -0.56 -22.97
C PRO A 180 27.24 -0.58 -21.45
N ARG A 181 27.41 0.55 -20.76
CA ARG A 181 27.28 0.65 -19.31
C ARG A 181 25.91 1.25 -18.99
N TYR A 182 25.23 0.63 -18.03
CA TYR A 182 23.90 1.03 -17.59
C TYR A 182 23.94 1.50 -16.14
N ARG A 183 23.01 2.38 -15.80
CA ARG A 183 22.76 2.87 -14.44
C ARG A 183 21.27 2.82 -14.13
N GLY A 184 20.92 2.54 -12.88
CA GLY A 184 19.54 2.70 -12.40
C GLY A 184 19.20 4.19 -12.32
N LEU A 185 18.12 4.62 -12.97
CA LEU A 185 17.76 6.04 -13.04
C LEU A 185 17.49 6.63 -11.65
N PHE A 186 16.76 5.91 -10.81
CA PHE A 186 16.43 6.33 -9.46
C PHE A 186 17.66 6.36 -8.56
N THR A 187 18.46 5.28 -8.54
CA THR A 187 19.69 5.22 -7.76
C THR A 187 20.65 6.35 -8.12
N ASP A 188 20.83 6.64 -9.40
CA ASP A 188 21.69 7.74 -9.85
C ASP A 188 21.18 9.11 -9.39
N CYS A 189 19.87 9.38 -9.51
CA CYS A 189 19.27 10.63 -9.01
C CYS A 189 19.43 10.76 -7.49
N LEU A 190 19.22 9.68 -6.73
CA LEU A 190 19.38 9.65 -5.28
C LEU A 190 20.83 9.95 -4.88
N LEU A 191 21.80 9.25 -5.46
CA LEU A 191 23.22 9.44 -5.13
C LEU A 191 23.69 10.84 -5.50
N LYS A 192 23.28 11.38 -6.65
CA LYS A 192 23.55 12.78 -7.02
C LYS A 192 23.06 13.75 -5.96
N ALA A 193 21.84 13.59 -5.48
CA ALA A 193 21.26 14.46 -4.44
C ALA A 193 22.07 14.43 -3.13
N LEU A 194 22.57 13.25 -2.77
CA LEU A 194 23.32 13.01 -1.52
C LEU A 194 24.78 13.48 -1.60
N GLN A 195 25.33 13.57 -2.80
CA GLN A 195 26.75 13.87 -3.03
C GLN A 195 27.01 15.33 -3.43
N VAL A 196 25.99 16.20 -3.47
CA VAL A 196 26.20 17.64 -3.73
C VAL A 196 26.81 18.33 -2.50
N PRO A 197 28.05 18.87 -2.59
CA PRO A 197 28.63 19.66 -1.51
C PRO A 197 27.80 20.93 -1.24
N GLY A 198 27.43 21.18 0.01
CA GLY A 198 26.57 22.34 0.35
C GLY A 198 25.17 22.25 -0.26
N SER A 199 24.65 21.03 -0.45
CA SER A 199 23.30 20.76 -0.98
C SER A 199 22.24 21.67 -0.34
N ALA A 200 21.34 22.20 -1.16
CA ALA A 200 20.18 22.95 -0.67
C ALA A 200 19.19 22.08 0.14
N LEU A 201 19.34 20.76 0.09
CA LEU A 201 18.59 19.80 0.91
C LEU A 201 19.16 19.65 2.33
N ALA A 202 20.34 20.24 2.57
CA ALA A 202 21.03 20.12 3.84
C ALA A 202 20.40 21.02 4.91
N GLU A 203 20.15 20.43 6.06
CA GLU A 203 19.56 21.05 7.25
C GLU A 203 20.56 20.94 8.42
N ASN A 204 20.44 21.81 9.42
CA ASN A 204 21.24 21.70 10.63
C ASN A 204 20.57 20.75 11.61
N LEU A 205 21.30 19.73 12.07
CA LEU A 205 20.81 18.77 13.06
C LEU A 205 20.59 19.47 14.41
N PRO A 206 19.35 19.54 14.92
CA PRO A 206 19.06 20.22 16.19
C PRO A 206 19.81 19.56 17.36
N GLY A 207 20.39 20.38 18.24
CA GLY A 207 21.06 19.90 19.46
C GLY A 207 22.43 19.25 19.24
N SER A 208 22.98 19.26 18.02
CA SER A 208 24.35 18.79 17.75
C SER A 208 25.40 19.87 18.05
N ALA A 209 26.50 19.49 18.72
CA ALA A 209 27.66 20.33 18.97
C ALA A 209 28.96 19.55 18.65
N PRO A 210 29.72 19.90 17.59
CA PRO A 210 29.46 20.97 16.62
C PRO A 210 28.21 20.71 15.77
N VAL A 211 27.65 21.78 15.18
CA VAL A 211 26.46 21.72 14.32
C VAL A 211 26.75 20.80 13.14
N GLN A 212 26.03 19.68 13.06
CA GLN A 212 26.15 18.73 11.97
C GLN A 212 25.14 19.07 10.87
N SER A 213 25.61 19.16 9.63
CA SER A 213 24.75 19.33 8.46
C SER A 213 24.27 17.95 7.98
N ILE A 214 22.97 17.81 7.77
CA ILE A 214 22.30 16.53 7.50
C ILE A 214 21.31 16.65 6.34
N ILE A 215 21.02 15.55 5.68
CA ILE A 215 19.92 15.43 4.71
C ILE A 215 18.86 14.53 5.33
N THR A 216 17.60 14.97 5.33
CA THR A 216 16.48 14.23 5.92
C THR A 216 15.67 13.51 4.86
N SER A 217 14.98 12.41 5.22
CA SER A 217 14.01 11.78 4.31
C SER A 217 12.89 12.74 3.91
N ARG A 218 12.55 13.69 4.79
CA ARG A 218 11.55 14.74 4.58
C ARG A 218 11.96 15.73 3.49
N SER A 219 13.24 16.10 3.42
CA SER A 219 13.75 16.96 2.35
C SER A 219 14.00 16.21 1.05
N LEU A 220 14.41 14.93 1.12
CA LEU A 220 14.60 14.07 -0.06
C LEU A 220 13.30 13.75 -0.79
N LYS A 221 12.21 13.48 -0.07
CA LYS A 221 10.91 13.12 -0.67
C LYS A 221 10.47 14.07 -1.81
N PRO A 222 10.18 15.36 -1.53
CA PRO A 222 9.69 16.26 -2.57
C PRO A 222 10.73 16.55 -3.66
N TYR A 223 12.02 16.40 -3.35
CA TYR A 223 13.09 16.52 -4.34
C TYR A 223 13.06 15.36 -5.33
N LEU A 224 13.05 14.11 -4.86
CA LEU A 224 13.09 12.92 -5.72
C LEU A 224 11.81 12.78 -6.55
N GLU A 225 10.64 13.03 -5.95
CA GLU A 225 9.33 13.02 -6.63
C GLU A 225 9.26 14.06 -7.76
N LYS A 226 10.08 15.10 -7.70
CA LYS A 226 10.22 16.09 -8.77
C LYS A 226 11.33 15.78 -9.75
N GLN A 227 12.52 15.40 -9.27
CA GLN A 227 13.74 15.33 -10.08
C GLN A 227 13.78 14.06 -10.94
N VAL A 228 13.33 12.91 -10.43
CA VAL A 228 13.39 11.63 -11.18
C VAL A 228 12.57 11.68 -12.47
N PRO A 229 11.33 12.23 -12.50
CA PRO A 229 10.60 12.40 -13.76
C PRO A 229 11.31 13.32 -14.76
N LEU A 230 11.99 14.37 -14.28
CA LEU A 230 12.75 15.28 -15.13
C LEU A 230 13.97 14.57 -15.73
N ASP A 231 14.69 13.78 -14.93
CA ASP A 231 15.84 13.00 -15.38
C ASP A 231 15.41 11.89 -16.36
N ALA A 232 14.25 11.26 -16.14
CA ALA A 232 13.67 10.29 -17.07
C ALA A 232 13.41 10.94 -18.45
N ALA A 233 12.71 12.08 -18.45
CA ALA A 233 12.37 12.81 -19.67
C ALA A 233 13.61 13.36 -20.40
N ALA A 234 14.68 13.68 -19.67
CA ALA A 234 15.95 14.11 -20.24
C ALA A 234 16.69 12.98 -20.96
N VAL A 235 16.54 11.73 -20.51
CA VAL A 235 17.06 10.54 -21.24
C VAL A 235 16.19 10.26 -22.46
N ASN A 236 14.88 10.20 -22.29
CA ASN A 236 13.92 10.02 -23.37
C ASN A 236 12.53 10.47 -22.89
N ILE A 237 11.86 11.34 -23.65
CA ILE A 237 10.53 11.88 -23.32
C ILE A 237 9.44 10.83 -23.14
N GLN A 238 9.63 9.61 -23.67
CA GLN A 238 8.71 8.49 -23.50
C GLN A 238 8.96 7.70 -22.20
N LEU A 239 10.09 7.91 -21.52
CA LEU A 239 10.34 7.28 -20.23
C LEU A 239 9.54 8.01 -19.15
N ASN A 240 8.67 7.26 -18.49
CA ASN A 240 7.96 7.70 -17.30
C ASN A 240 8.46 6.88 -16.11
N GLN A 241 8.93 7.58 -15.08
CA GLN A 241 9.29 7.00 -13.79
C GLN A 241 8.98 8.02 -12.70
N GLN A 242 8.04 7.68 -11.81
CA GLN A 242 7.58 8.55 -10.74
C GLN A 242 7.84 7.86 -9.41
N PRO A 243 8.83 8.30 -8.61
CA PRO A 243 9.11 7.65 -7.35
C PRO A 243 8.00 7.93 -6.34
N GLN A 244 7.93 7.10 -5.31
CA GLN A 244 7.03 7.27 -4.17
C GLN A 244 7.84 7.12 -2.89
N VAL A 245 7.87 8.17 -2.05
CA VAL A 245 8.59 8.13 -0.77
C VAL A 245 7.62 8.17 0.39
N ARG A 246 7.74 7.21 1.30
CA ARG A 246 7.01 7.15 2.57
C ARG A 246 7.97 7.47 3.70
N VAL A 247 7.60 8.47 4.49
CA VAL A 247 8.44 8.97 5.59
C VAL A 247 7.65 8.84 6.88
N GLU A 248 8.15 8.02 7.80
CA GLU A 248 7.64 7.94 9.18
C GLU A 248 8.46 8.83 10.10
N THR A 249 9.74 8.99 9.79
CA THR A 249 10.69 9.56 10.74
C THR A 249 10.47 11.04 10.99
N ALA A 250 10.63 11.43 12.24
CA ALA A 250 10.66 12.82 12.70
C ALA A 250 12.10 13.30 12.99
N SER A 251 12.26 14.61 13.17
CA SER A 251 13.51 15.16 13.73
C SER A 251 13.72 14.57 15.14
N PRO A 252 14.96 14.19 15.54
CA PRO A 252 16.25 14.50 14.92
C PRO A 252 16.78 13.45 13.92
N LYS A 253 15.99 12.44 13.52
CA LYS A 253 16.47 11.40 12.60
C LYS A 253 16.64 11.94 11.18
N PHE A 254 17.66 11.41 10.50
CA PHE A 254 18.12 11.89 9.20
C PHE A 254 18.62 10.74 8.32
N PHE A 255 18.64 10.95 7.00
CA PHE A 255 19.07 9.95 6.03
C PHE A 255 20.59 9.90 5.90
N ALA A 256 21.24 11.07 5.77
CA ALA A 256 22.69 11.18 5.59
C ALA A 256 23.30 12.41 6.25
N VAL A 257 24.61 12.36 6.47
CA VAL A 257 25.41 13.53 6.79
C VAL A 257 25.73 14.25 5.48
N ALA A 258 25.40 15.54 5.40
CA ALA A 258 25.64 16.34 4.20
C ALA A 258 27.13 16.64 4.02
N LEU A 259 27.58 16.67 2.77
CA LEU A 259 28.93 17.10 2.46
C LEU A 259 29.08 18.61 2.69
N PRO A 260 30.15 19.06 3.38
CA PRO A 260 30.37 20.49 3.60
C PRO A 260 30.57 21.22 2.26
N PRO A 261 30.19 22.50 2.17
CA PRO A 261 30.45 23.29 0.98
C PRO A 261 31.96 23.35 0.70
N LEU A 262 32.34 23.29 -0.58
CA LEU A 262 33.74 23.43 -0.99
C LEU A 262 34.27 24.81 -0.56
N SER A 263 35.41 24.84 0.12
CA SER A 263 36.01 26.09 0.59
C SER A 263 36.37 26.99 -0.62
N GLY A 264 35.70 28.13 -0.75
CA GLY A 264 36.03 29.16 -1.76
C GLY A 264 34.96 29.48 -2.81
N THR A 265 33.84 28.76 -2.84
CA THR A 265 32.69 29.12 -3.69
C THR A 265 31.49 29.44 -2.83
N ALA A 266 31.11 30.72 -2.73
CA ALA A 266 29.78 31.08 -2.26
C ALA A 266 28.76 30.31 -3.09
N SER A 267 27.84 29.57 -2.45
CA SER A 267 26.79 28.85 -3.16
C SER A 267 26.10 29.81 -4.13
N PRO A 268 25.96 29.49 -5.43
CA PRO A 268 25.05 30.25 -6.26
C PRO A 268 23.67 30.10 -5.62
N ALA A 269 23.10 31.22 -5.16
CA ALA A 269 21.71 31.27 -4.79
C ALA A 269 20.93 30.89 -6.06
N TYR A 270 20.43 29.66 -6.14
CA TYR A 270 19.61 29.19 -7.23
C TYR A 270 18.24 29.91 -7.15
N ARG A 271 18.20 31.16 -7.61
CA ARG A 271 16.95 31.83 -7.99
C ARG A 271 16.57 31.28 -9.36
N HIS A 272 15.54 30.44 -9.39
CA HIS A 272 14.84 30.14 -10.63
C HIS A 272 14.14 31.42 -11.12
N GLU A 273 14.83 32.24 -11.93
CA GLU A 273 14.14 33.14 -12.86
C GLU A 273 13.87 32.38 -14.16
N PHE A 274 12.68 31.82 -14.29
CA PHE A 274 12.20 31.35 -15.60
C PHE A 274 11.93 32.56 -16.50
N LYS A 275 12.83 32.86 -17.44
CA LYS A 275 12.50 33.67 -18.61
C LYS A 275 11.84 32.78 -19.66
N TYR A 276 10.51 32.78 -19.67
CA TYR A 276 9.75 32.29 -20.82
C TYR A 276 10.01 33.22 -22.02
N ILE A 277 10.68 32.71 -23.06
CA ILE A 277 10.61 33.33 -24.39
C ILE A 277 9.41 32.70 -25.10
N PHE A 278 8.23 33.25 -24.85
CA PHE A 278 7.05 32.93 -25.64
C PHE A 278 7.17 33.66 -26.99
N ARG A 279 7.54 32.94 -28.06
CA ARG A 279 7.33 33.45 -29.43
C ARG A 279 5.85 33.29 -29.78
N ALA A 280 5.06 34.28 -29.36
CA ALA A 280 3.67 34.42 -29.81
C ALA A 280 3.64 34.66 -31.32
N SER A 281 3.18 33.69 -32.09
CA SER A 281 2.63 33.96 -33.42
C SER A 281 1.29 34.68 -33.25
N ARG A 282 1.31 36.00 -33.46
CA ARG A 282 0.21 36.92 -33.83
C ARG A 282 -1.17 36.72 -33.19
N GLY A 283 -1.63 37.75 -32.47
CA GLY A 283 -3.04 38.15 -32.52
C GLY A 283 -3.59 38.79 -31.25
N MET A 284 -3.81 40.11 -31.31
CA MET A 284 -4.66 40.95 -30.43
C MET A 284 -4.08 41.42 -29.08
N LYS A 285 -3.97 42.76 -29.01
CA LYS A 285 -3.62 43.57 -27.84
C LYS A 285 -4.85 43.70 -26.93
N GLY A 286 -4.65 43.46 -25.63
CA GLY A 286 -5.54 43.93 -24.57
C GLY A 286 -4.69 44.30 -23.35
N GLN A 287 -4.56 45.59 -23.05
CA GLN A 287 -3.95 46.09 -21.82
C GLN A 287 -4.96 45.93 -20.67
N GLY A 288 -4.59 45.14 -19.65
CA GLY A 288 -5.32 45.05 -18.39
C GLY A 288 -4.33 44.89 -17.24
N SER A 289 -4.20 45.93 -16.42
CA SER A 289 -3.44 45.94 -15.17
C SER A 289 -4.24 45.21 -14.09
N PHE A 290 -3.75 44.07 -13.60
CA PHE A 290 -4.32 43.38 -12.44
C PHE A 290 -3.32 43.42 -11.28
N SER A 291 -3.64 44.19 -10.25
CA SER A 291 -2.90 44.25 -8.98
C SER A 291 -3.48 43.19 -8.03
N GLY A 292 -2.69 42.18 -7.67
CA GLY A 292 -3.06 41.15 -6.67
C GLY A 292 -2.48 41.46 -5.28
N PRO A 293 -3.16 41.06 -4.19
CA PRO A 293 -2.72 41.31 -2.82
C PRO A 293 -1.60 40.37 -2.37
N ALA A 294 -0.93 40.78 -1.29
CA ALA A 294 0.27 40.20 -0.73
C ALA A 294 0.11 38.80 -0.11
N ALA A 295 1.19 38.02 -0.24
CA ALA A 295 1.67 36.92 0.61
C ALA A 295 0.67 36.25 1.57
N GLY A 296 0.22 35.05 1.19
CA GLY A 296 -0.44 34.10 2.08
C GLY A 296 -0.64 32.76 1.38
N SER A 297 0.18 31.77 1.74
CA SER A 297 0.02 30.32 1.47
C SER A 297 -0.50 29.90 0.08
N SER A 298 0.40 29.81 -0.90
CA SER A 298 0.14 29.08 -2.14
C SER A 298 0.48 27.59 -1.94
N PHE A 299 -0.53 26.77 -1.65
CA PHE A 299 -0.42 25.32 -1.86
C PHE A 299 -0.27 25.08 -3.36
N HIS A 300 0.95 24.74 -3.82
CA HIS A 300 1.16 24.24 -5.17
C HIS A 300 0.87 22.74 -5.18
N LEU A 301 -0.35 22.38 -5.56
CA LEU A 301 -0.71 21.03 -5.99
C LEU A 301 0.16 20.66 -7.21
N GLN A 302 0.91 19.56 -7.10
CA GLN A 302 1.69 19.03 -8.23
C GLN A 302 0.74 18.47 -9.29
N SER A 303 1.15 18.42 -10.57
CA SER A 303 0.31 17.93 -11.67
C SER A 303 -0.16 16.48 -11.51
N ALA A 304 0.58 15.66 -10.75
CA ALA A 304 0.17 14.31 -10.38
C ALA A 304 -0.94 14.29 -9.31
N ASP A 305 -0.87 15.17 -8.30
CA ASP A 305 -1.96 15.33 -7.32
C ASP A 305 -3.25 15.80 -8.00
N VAL A 306 -3.15 16.68 -9.00
CA VAL A 306 -4.30 17.12 -9.79
C VAL A 306 -4.86 15.99 -10.64
N ALA A 307 -4.01 15.13 -11.22
CA ALA A 307 -4.46 13.96 -11.98
C ALA A 307 -5.17 12.92 -11.09
N ASP A 308 -4.62 12.66 -9.91
CA ASP A 308 -5.19 11.77 -8.90
C ASP A 308 -6.49 12.35 -8.31
N GLU A 309 -6.57 13.68 -8.10
CA GLU A 309 -7.81 14.37 -7.73
C GLU A 309 -8.87 14.30 -8.84
N VAL A 310 -8.50 14.50 -10.10
CA VAL A 310 -9.43 14.40 -11.23
C VAL A 310 -9.88 12.94 -11.42
N ALA A 311 -8.99 11.96 -11.26
CA ALA A 311 -9.33 10.55 -11.28
C ALA A 311 -10.22 10.17 -10.09
N ALA A 312 -9.96 10.70 -8.89
CA ALA A 312 -10.80 10.53 -7.72
C ALA A 312 -12.19 11.15 -7.90
N VAL A 313 -12.29 12.35 -8.50
CA VAL A 313 -13.59 12.98 -8.80
C VAL A 313 -14.34 12.20 -9.88
N LYS A 314 -13.66 11.73 -10.93
CA LYS A 314 -14.27 10.87 -11.96
C LYS A 314 -14.72 9.54 -11.38
N PHE A 315 -13.90 8.91 -10.56
CA PHE A 315 -14.23 7.65 -9.88
C PHE A 315 -15.35 7.84 -8.86
N ALA A 316 -15.34 8.92 -8.08
CA ALA A 316 -16.42 9.28 -7.16
C ALA A 316 -17.73 9.52 -7.92
N ARG A 317 -17.69 10.23 -9.06
CA ARG A 317 -18.84 10.43 -9.94
C ARG A 317 -19.31 9.12 -10.58
N GLU A 318 -18.39 8.25 -10.97
CA GLU A 318 -18.70 6.94 -11.54
C GLU A 318 -19.31 6.02 -10.49
N VAL A 319 -18.72 5.90 -9.29
CA VAL A 319 -19.28 5.20 -8.14
C VAL A 319 -20.63 5.81 -7.74
N ALA A 320 -20.78 7.13 -7.76
CA ALA A 320 -22.05 7.83 -7.51
C ALA A 320 -23.09 7.64 -8.63
N ARG A 321 -22.67 7.41 -9.86
CA ARG A 321 -23.53 7.10 -11.02
C ARG A 321 -23.96 5.64 -11.04
N LEU A 322 -23.02 4.72 -10.80
CA LEU A 322 -23.20 3.26 -10.68
C LEU A 322 -23.97 2.88 -9.40
N ARG A 323 -24.13 3.84 -8.49
CA ARG A 323 -24.84 3.75 -7.21
C ARG A 323 -26.34 3.65 -7.28
N GLY A 324 -26.89 3.17 -8.40
CA GLY A 324 -28.33 3.02 -8.68
C GLY A 324 -29.17 3.18 -7.42
N HIS A 325 -29.75 4.38 -7.23
CA HIS A 325 -30.30 4.90 -5.98
C HIS A 325 -30.66 3.82 -4.94
N PRO A 326 -30.01 3.74 -3.76
CA PRO A 326 -30.36 2.73 -2.74
C PRO A 326 -31.84 2.77 -2.32
N ASP A 327 -32.53 3.90 -2.57
CA ASP A 327 -33.99 4.05 -2.47
C ASP A 327 -34.79 3.16 -3.46
N ARG A 328 -34.12 2.51 -4.41
CA ARG A 328 -34.69 1.56 -5.39
C ARG A 328 -34.67 0.12 -4.89
N LEU A 329 -34.00 -0.16 -3.77
CA LEU A 329 -34.20 -1.42 -3.07
C LEU A 329 -35.60 -1.47 -2.48
N PRO A 330 -36.19 -2.68 -2.36
CA PRO A 330 -37.39 -2.84 -1.56
C PRO A 330 -37.15 -2.25 -0.16
N PRO A 331 -38.05 -1.41 0.35
CA PRO A 331 -37.86 -0.67 1.59
C PRO A 331 -37.62 -1.57 2.80
N GLU A 332 -37.97 -2.85 2.73
CA GLU A 332 -37.70 -3.85 3.76
C GLU A 332 -36.29 -4.47 3.72
N THR A 333 -35.42 -4.07 2.78
CA THR A 333 -34.07 -4.64 2.65
C THR A 333 -33.15 -4.09 3.73
N GLU A 334 -32.83 -4.90 4.73
CA GLU A 334 -31.94 -4.52 5.84
C GLU A 334 -30.47 -4.94 5.63
N THR A 335 -30.20 -5.98 4.84
CA THR A 335 -28.84 -6.50 4.61
C THR A 335 -28.73 -7.15 3.24
N GLY A 336 -27.65 -6.89 2.51
CA GLY A 336 -27.52 -7.35 1.13
C GLY A 336 -26.26 -6.89 0.41
N PHE A 337 -26.18 -7.23 -0.88
CA PHE A 337 -25.21 -6.65 -1.80
C PHE A 337 -25.91 -6.12 -3.06
N MET A 338 -25.34 -5.06 -3.62
CA MET A 338 -25.57 -4.59 -4.99
C MET A 338 -24.30 -4.85 -5.78
N LEU A 339 -24.39 -5.61 -6.86
CA LEU A 339 -23.27 -5.91 -7.74
C LEU A 339 -23.42 -5.12 -9.04
N VAL A 340 -22.37 -4.39 -9.43
CA VAL A 340 -22.39 -3.51 -10.60
C VAL A 340 -21.24 -3.84 -11.54
N GLY A 341 -21.52 -3.83 -12.85
CA GLY A 341 -20.54 -4.04 -13.92
C GLY A 341 -20.40 -5.49 -14.39
N ILE A 342 -20.89 -6.46 -13.62
CA ILE A 342 -21.03 -7.86 -14.03
C ILE A 342 -22.17 -8.53 -13.25
N ALA A 343 -22.80 -9.55 -13.84
CA ALA A 343 -23.76 -10.38 -13.12
C ALA A 343 -23.04 -11.49 -12.33
N SER A 344 -23.69 -11.92 -11.24
CA SER A 344 -23.32 -13.12 -10.51
C SER A 344 -23.66 -14.38 -11.29
N GLU A 345 -22.87 -15.42 -11.07
CA GLU A 345 -23.16 -16.79 -11.49
C GLU A 345 -23.61 -17.62 -10.30
N ILE A 346 -22.81 -17.62 -9.23
CA ILE A 346 -23.09 -18.35 -8.00
C ILE A 346 -22.94 -17.41 -6.80
N ILE A 347 -23.86 -17.54 -5.84
CA ILE A 347 -23.81 -16.86 -4.55
C ILE A 347 -24.05 -17.87 -3.46
N VAL A 348 -23.13 -17.93 -2.49
CA VAL A 348 -23.21 -18.83 -1.34
C VAL A 348 -23.01 -18.04 -0.06
N ALA A 349 -23.96 -18.15 0.86
CA ALA A 349 -23.90 -17.53 2.18
C ALA A 349 -24.44 -18.54 3.22
N PRO A 350 -23.59 -19.42 3.76
CA PRO A 350 -24.03 -20.47 4.66
C PRO A 350 -24.78 -19.91 5.88
N GLY A 351 -25.98 -20.43 6.14
CA GLY A 351 -26.85 -19.98 7.23
C GLY A 351 -27.69 -18.73 6.91
N TRP A 352 -27.70 -18.25 5.67
CA TRP A 352 -28.53 -17.14 5.21
C TRP A 352 -29.46 -17.55 4.07
N GLU A 353 -30.71 -17.07 4.12
CA GLU A 353 -31.62 -17.13 2.98
C GLU A 353 -31.27 -15.99 2.02
N ILE A 354 -31.10 -16.31 0.74
CA ILE A 354 -30.72 -15.34 -0.28
C ILE A 354 -31.92 -15.08 -1.19
N ASP A 355 -32.39 -13.84 -1.22
CA ASP A 355 -33.36 -13.41 -2.21
C ASP A 355 -32.72 -12.56 -3.29
N ARG A 356 -33.21 -12.75 -4.50
CA ARG A 356 -33.01 -11.82 -5.61
C ARG A 356 -34.30 -11.02 -5.78
N PRO A 357 -34.45 -9.87 -5.09
CA PRO A 357 -35.64 -9.06 -5.28
C PRO A 357 -35.77 -8.72 -6.77
N THR A 358 -36.98 -8.84 -7.33
CA THR A 358 -37.33 -8.41 -8.70
C THR A 358 -38.30 -7.24 -8.60
N GLY A 359 -37.86 -6.03 -8.93
CA GLY A 359 -38.65 -4.80 -8.76
C GLY A 359 -38.77 -3.97 -10.05
N ARG A 360 -39.82 -3.15 -10.17
CA ARG A 360 -40.09 -2.29 -11.35
C ARG A 360 -39.08 -1.16 -11.57
N ASN A 361 -38.22 -0.87 -10.59
CA ASN A 361 -37.23 0.22 -10.60
C ASN A 361 -35.77 -0.27 -10.51
N GLN A 362 -35.48 -1.47 -11.01
CA GLN A 362 -34.11 -1.97 -11.01
C GLN A 362 -33.23 -1.20 -11.99
N ASP A 363 -32.01 -0.89 -11.54
CA ASP A 363 -30.97 -0.44 -12.43
C ASP A 363 -30.60 -1.61 -13.37
N PRO A 364 -30.76 -1.49 -14.70
CA PRO A 364 -30.44 -2.57 -15.63
C PRO A 364 -28.96 -2.97 -15.59
N GLU A 365 -28.09 -2.10 -15.05
CA GLU A 365 -26.64 -2.34 -14.94
C GLU A 365 -26.23 -2.94 -13.59
N ALA A 366 -27.17 -3.22 -12.68
CA ALA A 366 -26.88 -3.76 -11.34
C ALA A 366 -27.75 -4.97 -10.96
N GLU A 367 -27.13 -5.94 -10.31
CA GLU A 367 -27.81 -7.09 -9.70
C GLU A 367 -27.89 -6.92 -8.17
N TYR A 368 -29.02 -7.31 -7.58
CA TYR A 368 -29.30 -7.10 -6.16
C TYR A 368 -29.52 -8.41 -5.43
N PHE A 369 -28.98 -8.50 -4.22
CA PHE A 369 -29.11 -9.66 -3.34
C PHE A 369 -29.48 -9.19 -1.95
N ARG A 370 -30.50 -9.83 -1.36
CA ARG A 370 -30.89 -9.61 0.04
C ARG A 370 -30.58 -10.86 0.85
N PHE A 371 -29.97 -10.68 2.00
CA PHE A 371 -29.77 -11.76 2.96
C PHE A 371 -30.80 -11.65 4.09
N ARG A 372 -31.56 -12.71 4.29
CA ARG A 372 -32.47 -12.85 5.43
C ARG A 372 -31.91 -13.89 6.39
N ARG A 373 -31.97 -13.57 7.68
CA ARG A 373 -31.71 -14.56 8.71
C ARG A 373 -32.90 -15.51 8.79
N PRO A 374 -32.70 -16.83 8.71
CA PRO A 374 -33.77 -17.78 8.99
C PRO A 374 -34.28 -17.58 10.42
N ALA A 375 -35.58 -17.81 10.65
CA ALA A 375 -36.18 -17.71 11.97
C ALA A 375 -35.53 -18.74 12.91
N ARG A 376 -34.86 -18.27 13.97
CA ARG A 376 -34.07 -19.13 14.87
C ARG A 376 -34.92 -20.20 15.56
N VAL A 377 -34.38 -21.42 15.64
CA VAL A 377 -34.61 -22.32 16.78
C VAL A 377 -33.67 -21.87 17.90
N VAL A 378 -34.19 -21.73 19.12
CA VAL A 378 -33.41 -21.33 20.29
C VAL A 378 -32.28 -22.34 20.52
N GLY A 379 -31.01 -21.90 20.44
CA GLY A 379 -29.83 -22.72 20.77
C GLY A 379 -28.75 -22.85 19.69
N GLU A 380 -28.97 -22.38 18.45
CA GLU A 380 -27.96 -22.49 17.38
C GLU A 380 -26.91 -21.35 17.38
N GLU A 381 -25.68 -21.70 16.98
CA GLU A 381 -24.57 -20.77 16.75
C GLU A 381 -24.96 -19.69 15.71
N LEU A 382 -24.37 -18.49 15.82
CA LEU A 382 -24.59 -17.41 14.86
C LEU A 382 -24.19 -17.88 13.44
N PRO A 383 -25.01 -17.62 12.39
CA PRO A 383 -24.68 -18.03 11.03
C PRO A 383 -23.40 -17.34 10.56
N SER A 384 -22.64 -18.02 9.69
CA SER A 384 -21.44 -17.46 9.05
C SER A 384 -21.80 -16.13 8.39
N ALA A 385 -21.13 -15.03 8.79
CA ALA A 385 -21.31 -13.73 8.16
C ALA A 385 -20.36 -13.54 6.97
N THR A 386 -20.20 -14.58 6.15
CA THR A 386 -19.37 -14.58 4.92
C THR A 386 -20.23 -14.95 3.71
N ALA A 387 -20.12 -14.18 2.62
CA ALA A 387 -20.71 -14.49 1.33
C ALA A 387 -19.62 -14.70 0.28
N LEU A 388 -19.73 -15.76 -0.52
CA LEU A 388 -19.00 -15.93 -1.78
C LEU A 388 -19.83 -15.39 -2.92
N LEU A 389 -19.24 -14.48 -3.70
CA LEU A 389 -19.78 -13.98 -4.95
C LEU A 389 -18.90 -14.48 -6.10
N GLN A 390 -19.40 -15.42 -6.90
CA GLN A 390 -18.81 -15.78 -8.20
C GLN A 390 -19.47 -14.98 -9.30
N PHE A 391 -18.67 -14.37 -10.16
CA PHE A 391 -19.11 -13.60 -11.33
C PHE A 391 -19.21 -14.51 -12.55
N ARG A 392 -19.97 -14.10 -13.58
CA ARG A 392 -20.07 -14.85 -14.86
C ARG A 392 -18.75 -15.06 -15.60
N SER A 393 -17.70 -14.34 -15.23
CA SER A 393 -16.33 -14.56 -15.71
C SER A 393 -15.65 -15.78 -15.07
N GLY A 394 -16.27 -16.41 -14.08
CA GLY A 394 -15.70 -17.46 -13.23
C GLY A 394 -14.88 -16.92 -12.05
N THR A 395 -14.42 -15.67 -12.10
CA THR A 395 -13.71 -15.02 -10.98
C THR A 395 -14.67 -14.68 -9.84
N GLY A 396 -14.17 -14.39 -8.64
CA GLY A 396 -15.05 -14.10 -7.51
C GLY A 396 -14.35 -13.56 -6.27
N THR A 397 -15.12 -13.32 -5.21
CA THR A 397 -14.64 -12.73 -3.95
C THR A 397 -15.42 -13.23 -2.74
N LEU A 398 -14.78 -13.21 -1.57
CA LEU A 398 -15.40 -13.46 -0.27
C LEU A 398 -15.61 -12.12 0.45
N LEU A 399 -16.85 -11.82 0.84
CA LEU A 399 -17.22 -10.56 1.51
C LEU A 399 -17.91 -10.82 2.85
N ALA A 400 -17.80 -9.83 3.75
CA ALA A 400 -18.48 -9.84 5.03
C ALA A 400 -19.97 -9.48 4.86
N ILE A 401 -20.86 -10.29 5.41
CA ILE A 401 -22.27 -9.95 5.55
C ILE A 401 -22.41 -9.11 6.82
N LEU A 402 -22.66 -7.81 6.67
CA LEU A 402 -22.75 -6.86 7.78
C LEU A 402 -24.21 -6.49 8.05
N PRO A 403 -24.79 -6.90 9.21
CA PRO A 403 -26.18 -6.59 9.53
C PRO A 403 -26.47 -5.09 9.54
N GLY A 404 -27.53 -4.69 8.83
CA GLY A 404 -27.92 -3.29 8.67
C GLY A 404 -27.13 -2.53 7.60
N PHE A 405 -26.34 -3.23 6.77
CA PHE A 405 -25.60 -2.65 5.65
C PHE A 405 -25.92 -3.34 4.32
N ILE A 406 -25.88 -2.55 3.25
CA ILE A 406 -25.84 -3.00 1.86
C ILE A 406 -24.42 -2.76 1.36
N GLY A 407 -23.73 -3.82 0.93
CA GLY A 407 -22.45 -3.69 0.25
C GLY A 407 -22.63 -3.39 -1.24
N VAL A 408 -22.08 -2.30 -1.74
CA VAL A 408 -22.01 -1.99 -3.16
C VAL A 408 -20.68 -2.49 -3.71
N VAL A 409 -20.73 -3.50 -4.58
CA VAL A 409 -19.57 -4.17 -5.17
C VAL A 409 -19.44 -3.74 -6.63
N THR A 410 -18.37 -3.02 -6.95
CA THR A 410 -18.07 -2.60 -8.32
C THR A 410 -17.03 -3.52 -8.93
N VAL A 411 -17.36 -4.15 -10.05
CA VAL A 411 -16.48 -5.06 -10.78
C VAL A 411 -16.19 -4.50 -12.17
N ALA A 412 -14.92 -4.52 -12.56
CA ALA A 412 -14.50 -4.24 -13.93
C ALA A 412 -13.39 -5.20 -14.32
N GLU A 413 -13.33 -5.59 -15.60
CA GLU A 413 -12.32 -6.51 -16.11
C GLU A 413 -12.22 -7.81 -15.28
N SER A 414 -13.37 -8.29 -14.79
CA SER A 414 -13.49 -9.48 -13.93
C SER A 414 -12.79 -9.36 -12.56
N ARG A 415 -12.50 -8.14 -12.08
CA ARG A 415 -11.85 -7.85 -10.80
C ARG A 415 -12.65 -6.88 -9.94
N VAL A 416 -12.62 -7.09 -8.62
CA VAL A 416 -13.30 -6.20 -7.69
C VAL A 416 -12.51 -4.90 -7.56
N LEU A 417 -13.08 -3.81 -8.05
CA LEU A 417 -12.48 -2.49 -8.01
C LEU A 417 -12.72 -1.78 -6.68
N ASN A 418 -13.90 -2.00 -6.08
CA ASN A 418 -14.32 -1.35 -4.86
C ASN A 418 -15.46 -2.12 -4.20
N VAL A 419 -15.48 -2.14 -2.87
CA VAL A 419 -16.62 -2.55 -2.06
C VAL A 419 -16.93 -1.41 -1.10
N ASN A 420 -18.20 -0.99 -1.05
CA ASN A 420 -18.66 0.07 -0.17
C ASN A 420 -19.86 -0.41 0.65
N TYR A 421 -19.67 -0.63 1.94
CA TYR A 421 -20.76 -0.88 2.88
C TYR A 421 -21.46 0.43 3.24
N MET A 422 -22.74 0.50 2.89
CA MET A 422 -23.63 1.61 3.21
C MET A 422 -24.71 1.14 4.17
N PRO A 423 -25.07 1.93 5.20
CA PRO A 423 -26.27 1.68 5.98
C PRO A 423 -27.50 1.42 5.10
N ALA A 424 -28.28 0.39 5.42
CA ALA A 424 -29.54 0.12 4.74
C ALA A 424 -30.58 1.20 5.08
N PRO A 425 -31.38 1.73 4.12
CA PRO A 425 -32.39 2.77 4.40
C PRO A 425 -33.37 2.43 5.53
N SER A 426 -33.68 1.15 5.71
CA SER A 426 -34.54 0.62 6.76
C SER A 426 -33.87 0.51 8.13
N ALA A 427 -32.53 0.52 8.19
CA ALA A 427 -31.80 0.33 9.44
C ALA A 427 -31.78 1.62 10.27
N ALA A 428 -31.84 1.48 11.60
CA ALA A 428 -31.82 2.60 12.54
C ALA A 428 -30.60 3.54 12.35
N ARG A 429 -29.46 2.97 11.94
CA ARG A 429 -28.21 3.69 11.67
C ARG A 429 -28.25 4.58 10.41
N TYR A 430 -29.23 4.41 9.52
CA TYR A 430 -29.31 5.18 8.27
C TYR A 430 -29.58 6.67 8.50
N ARG A 431 -30.50 7.01 9.41
CA ARG A 431 -30.83 8.42 9.73
C ARG A 431 -29.60 9.21 10.17
N ALA A 432 -28.73 8.53 10.90
CA ALA A 432 -27.50 9.07 11.44
C ALA A 432 -26.43 9.23 10.34
N TYR A 433 -26.39 8.29 9.39
CA TYR A 433 -25.53 8.35 8.21
C TYR A 433 -25.96 9.40 7.16
N GLU A 434 -27.26 9.62 6.97
CA GLU A 434 -27.81 10.56 6.00
C GLU A 434 -27.24 11.97 6.21
N ALA A 435 -27.10 12.38 7.47
CA ALA A 435 -26.36 13.57 7.87
C ALA A 435 -24.85 13.39 7.57
N GLY A 436 -24.40 13.97 6.47
CA GLY A 436 -22.99 13.91 6.03
C GLY A 436 -22.66 12.75 5.09
N ALA A 437 -23.66 12.04 4.55
CA ALA A 437 -23.45 10.95 3.59
C ALA A 437 -22.57 11.38 2.40
N SER A 438 -22.80 12.56 1.82
CA SER A 438 -22.00 13.03 0.66
C SER A 438 -20.52 13.18 0.99
N GLU A 439 -20.18 13.72 2.17
CA GLU A 439 -18.80 13.94 2.59
C GLU A 439 -18.07 12.62 2.87
N ARG A 440 -18.71 11.69 3.59
CA ARG A 440 -18.14 10.36 3.86
C ARG A 440 -17.85 9.60 2.57
N GLU A 441 -18.70 9.77 1.57
CA GLU A 441 -18.56 9.09 0.29
C GLU A 441 -17.48 9.69 -0.59
N GLU A 442 -17.33 11.01 -0.57
CA GLU A 442 -16.17 11.66 -1.18
C GLU A 442 -14.87 11.19 -0.55
N LEU A 443 -14.83 11.08 0.79
CA LEU A 443 -13.67 10.54 1.51
C LEU A 443 -13.37 9.09 1.13
N LYS A 444 -14.39 8.22 1.08
CA LYS A 444 -14.22 6.83 0.64
C LYS A 444 -13.72 6.72 -0.80
N ALA A 445 -14.22 7.54 -1.71
CA ALA A 445 -13.76 7.56 -3.09
C ALA A 445 -12.30 8.02 -3.22
N ARG A 446 -11.92 9.09 -2.52
CA ARG A 446 -10.53 9.57 -2.46
C ARG A 446 -9.59 8.51 -1.88
N ALA A 447 -10.00 7.87 -0.78
CA ALA A 447 -9.26 6.78 -0.16
C ALA A 447 -9.10 5.59 -1.13
N ALA A 448 -10.17 5.16 -1.80
CA ALA A 448 -10.12 4.06 -2.75
C ALA A 448 -9.18 4.34 -3.94
N VAL A 449 -9.19 5.56 -4.50
CA VAL A 449 -8.28 5.93 -5.60
C VAL A 449 -6.83 5.94 -5.15
N ARG A 450 -6.52 6.57 -4.02
CA ARG A 450 -5.14 6.58 -3.49
C ARG A 450 -4.64 5.18 -3.12
N SER A 451 -5.53 4.34 -2.62
CA SER A 451 -5.21 2.94 -2.26
C SER A 451 -4.80 2.10 -3.47
N ARG A 452 -5.28 2.43 -4.69
CA ARG A 452 -4.80 1.78 -5.93
C ARG A 452 -3.34 2.11 -6.22
N HIS A 453 -2.88 3.27 -5.80
CA HIS A 453 -1.48 3.69 -5.82
C HIS A 453 -0.74 3.28 -4.54
N GLY A 454 -1.31 2.34 -3.77
CA GLY A 454 -0.74 1.81 -2.55
C GLY A 454 -0.75 2.79 -1.38
N GLU A 455 -1.34 3.99 -1.53
CA GLU A 455 -1.39 5.02 -0.51
C GLU A 455 -2.73 5.00 0.20
N PHE A 456 -2.71 4.57 1.46
CA PHE A 456 -3.88 4.65 2.31
C PHE A 456 -3.72 5.92 3.15
N ASP A 457 -4.00 7.08 2.56
CA ASP A 457 -3.86 8.36 3.26
C ASP A 457 -5.20 8.80 3.87
N PRO A 458 -5.35 8.71 5.21
CA PRO A 458 -6.39 9.43 5.92
C PRO A 458 -6.03 10.92 5.94
N THR A 459 -6.42 11.69 4.92
CA THR A 459 -6.31 13.17 4.96
C THR A 459 -7.21 13.80 6.02
N THR A 460 -8.06 13.00 6.66
CA THR A 460 -9.04 13.43 7.65
C THR A 460 -8.63 12.92 9.02
N SER A 461 -8.67 13.80 10.02
CA SER A 461 -8.37 13.43 11.40
C SER A 461 -9.42 12.44 11.93
N LEU A 462 -8.92 11.41 12.62
CA LEU A 462 -9.71 10.38 13.30
C LEU A 462 -10.90 10.93 14.12
N PRO A 463 -10.80 12.09 14.84
CA PRO A 463 -11.91 12.64 15.60
C PRO A 463 -13.12 12.99 14.75
N ALA A 464 -12.97 13.60 13.56
CA ALA A 464 -14.11 13.99 12.74
C ALA A 464 -14.94 12.79 12.23
N LEU A 465 -14.28 11.65 11.99
CA LEU A 465 -14.92 10.42 11.49
C LEU A 465 -15.41 9.49 12.61
N LEU A 466 -14.77 9.54 13.79
CA LEU A 466 -15.15 8.74 14.95
C LEU A 466 -16.07 9.46 15.95
N GLU A 467 -16.10 10.79 16.00
CA GLU A 467 -17.00 11.56 16.88
C GLU A 467 -18.43 11.66 16.36
N ALA A 468 -18.68 11.21 15.13
CA ALA A 468 -20.03 10.98 14.66
C ALA A 468 -20.76 10.03 15.63
N ARG A 469 -21.89 10.48 16.19
CA ARG A 469 -22.75 9.70 17.10
C ARG A 469 -23.42 8.49 16.42
N ASP A 470 -23.04 8.18 15.19
CA ASP A 470 -23.90 7.66 14.13
C ASP A 470 -23.54 6.22 13.69
N GLY A 471 -22.58 5.58 14.38
CA GLY A 471 -22.12 4.22 14.10
C GLY A 471 -20.85 4.13 13.26
N PHE A 472 -20.26 2.94 13.20
CA PHE A 472 -19.01 2.65 12.49
C PHE A 472 -19.24 2.53 10.97
N ASP A 473 -18.43 3.20 10.14
CA ASP A 473 -18.40 2.96 8.67
C ASP A 473 -17.36 1.87 8.37
N PRO A 474 -17.77 0.67 7.92
CA PRO A 474 -16.85 -0.46 7.75
C PRO A 474 -15.80 -0.24 6.65
N THR A 475 -16.19 0.42 5.56
CA THR A 475 -15.31 0.63 4.40
C THR A 475 -14.24 1.65 4.73
N LEU A 476 -14.65 2.77 5.34
CA LEU A 476 -13.73 3.82 5.74
C LEU A 476 -12.84 3.33 6.88
N GLY A 477 -13.39 2.61 7.87
CA GLY A 477 -12.63 1.99 8.95
C GLY A 477 -11.50 1.09 8.43
N LEU A 478 -11.76 0.31 7.38
CA LEU A 478 -10.77 -0.54 6.72
C LEU A 478 -9.63 0.29 6.08
N TYR A 479 -9.96 1.30 5.27
CA TYR A 479 -8.96 2.18 4.64
C TYR A 479 -8.14 2.96 5.68
N LEU A 480 -8.79 3.45 6.75
CA LEU A 480 -8.13 4.12 7.86
C LEU A 480 -7.14 3.18 8.57
N ALA A 481 -7.55 1.95 8.88
CA ALA A 481 -6.71 0.97 9.57
C ALA A 481 -5.42 0.67 8.78
N TYR A 482 -5.54 0.40 7.48
CA TYR A 482 -4.37 0.22 6.62
C TYR A 482 -3.52 1.48 6.53
N GLY A 483 -4.13 2.65 6.44
CA GLY A 483 -3.40 3.93 6.40
C GLY A 483 -2.59 4.24 7.65
N TYR A 484 -3.11 3.88 8.82
CA TYR A 484 -2.37 3.97 10.07
C TYR A 484 -1.26 2.93 10.17
N ALA A 485 -1.54 1.67 9.79
CA ALA A 485 -0.54 0.61 9.78
C ALA A 485 0.65 0.97 8.85
N GLN A 486 0.38 1.51 7.66
CA GLN A 486 1.42 1.98 6.73
C GLN A 486 2.31 3.10 7.29
N ARG A 487 1.90 3.78 8.36
CA ARG A 487 2.63 4.88 9.02
C ARG A 487 3.19 4.49 10.38
N GLY A 488 3.14 3.21 10.74
CA GLY A 488 3.54 2.74 12.08
C GLY A 488 2.63 3.21 13.22
N LYS A 489 1.43 3.73 12.92
CA LYS A 489 0.48 4.30 13.88
C LYS A 489 -0.42 3.24 14.51
N GLN A 490 0.19 2.32 15.24
CA GLN A 490 -0.48 1.11 15.73
C GLN A 490 -1.56 1.38 16.79
N GLN A 491 -1.40 2.43 17.59
CA GLN A 491 -2.42 2.82 18.58
C GLN A 491 -3.70 3.32 17.89
N GLU A 492 -3.57 3.98 16.75
CA GLU A 492 -4.69 4.41 15.93
C GLU A 492 -5.41 3.20 15.28
N VAL A 493 -4.68 2.17 14.84
CA VAL A 493 -5.27 0.91 14.38
C VAL A 493 -6.08 0.23 15.50
N LEU A 494 -5.51 0.16 16.71
CA LEU A 494 -6.22 -0.37 17.89
C LEU A 494 -7.48 0.46 18.22
N THR A 495 -7.43 1.77 18.04
CA THR A 495 -8.60 2.65 18.23
C THR A 495 -9.72 2.33 17.23
N VAL A 496 -9.38 2.11 15.95
CA VAL A 496 -10.35 1.67 14.92
C VAL A 496 -10.96 0.32 15.29
N ARG A 497 -10.14 -0.64 15.72
CA ARG A 497 -10.60 -1.94 16.20
C ARG A 497 -11.55 -1.83 17.38
N HIS A 498 -11.17 -1.08 18.41
CA HIS A 498 -12.02 -0.88 19.58
C HIS A 498 -13.37 -0.30 19.18
N ARG A 499 -13.39 0.70 18.29
CA ARG A 499 -14.65 1.29 17.79
C ARG A 499 -15.55 0.28 17.10
N LEU A 500 -15.00 -0.58 16.23
CA LEU A 500 -15.77 -1.67 15.63
C LEU A 500 -16.32 -2.63 16.69
N ALA A 501 -15.49 -3.03 17.66
CA ALA A 501 -15.88 -3.95 18.72
C ALA A 501 -16.95 -3.37 19.69
N HIS A 502 -17.04 -2.05 19.83
CA HIS A 502 -18.10 -1.41 20.63
C HIS A 502 -19.48 -1.49 19.95
N ASP A 503 -19.54 -1.64 18.63
CA ASP A 503 -20.79 -1.89 17.91
C ASP A 503 -21.12 -3.38 17.94
N GLN A 504 -21.78 -3.84 19.01
CA GLN A 504 -22.14 -5.25 19.23
C GLN A 504 -23.03 -5.85 18.13
N SER A 505 -23.60 -5.02 17.24
CA SER A 505 -24.39 -5.48 16.11
C SER A 505 -23.54 -5.91 14.91
N LEU A 506 -22.24 -5.60 14.92
CA LEU A 506 -21.31 -5.88 13.84
C LEU A 506 -20.28 -6.96 14.22
N PRO A 507 -19.95 -7.86 13.28
CA PRO A 507 -18.82 -8.76 13.44
C PRO A 507 -17.50 -8.00 13.29
N LEU A 508 -16.40 -8.61 13.75
CA LEU A 508 -15.06 -8.08 13.55
C LEU A 508 -14.62 -8.32 12.09
N LEU A 509 -13.90 -7.37 11.49
CA LEU A 509 -13.38 -7.52 10.14
C LEU A 509 -12.00 -8.17 10.16
N PHE A 510 -11.78 -9.17 9.29
CA PHE A 510 -10.53 -9.94 9.24
C PHE A 510 -9.28 -9.06 9.18
N ASP A 511 -9.25 -8.08 8.28
CA ASP A 511 -8.10 -7.20 8.08
C ASP A 511 -7.79 -6.35 9.32
N ILE A 512 -8.80 -5.90 10.06
CA ILE A 512 -8.60 -5.11 11.28
C ILE A 512 -8.02 -5.99 12.38
N GLU A 513 -8.49 -7.23 12.51
CA GLU A 513 -7.88 -8.20 13.42
C GLU A 513 -6.48 -8.61 12.94
N LEU A 514 -6.26 -8.77 11.64
CA LEU A 514 -4.96 -9.09 11.07
C LEU A 514 -3.91 -8.04 11.45
N LEU A 515 -4.26 -6.76 11.28
CA LEU A 515 -3.39 -5.63 11.59
C LEU A 515 -3.14 -5.46 13.10
N THR A 516 -3.99 -6.00 13.97
CA THR A 516 -3.86 -5.85 15.44
C THR A 516 -3.41 -7.13 16.15
N SER A 517 -3.55 -8.30 15.52
CA SER A 517 -3.30 -9.63 16.09
C SER A 517 -1.89 -9.80 16.64
N ARG A 518 -0.91 -9.15 16.00
CA ARG A 518 0.51 -9.19 16.40
C ARG A 518 0.84 -8.24 17.56
N TYR A 519 -0.06 -7.31 17.85
CA TYR A 519 0.10 -6.23 18.84
C TYR A 519 -0.64 -6.52 20.15
N GLN A 520 -1.41 -7.60 20.22
CA GLN A 520 -2.14 -8.01 21.41
C GLN A 520 -1.32 -9.01 22.22
N ALA A 521 -0.99 -8.65 23.48
CA ALA A 521 -0.18 -9.48 24.39
C ALA A 521 -0.87 -10.78 24.85
N ALA A 522 -2.16 -10.92 24.56
CA ALA A 522 -2.93 -12.15 24.65
C ALA A 522 -4.13 -12.01 23.71
N PRO A 523 -4.61 -13.08 23.05
CA PRO A 523 -5.96 -13.06 22.50
C PRO A 523 -6.88 -12.70 23.66
N ALA A 524 -7.73 -11.69 23.50
CA ALA A 524 -8.78 -11.41 24.46
C ALA A 524 -9.73 -12.62 24.50
N ALA A 525 -9.36 -13.61 25.30
CA ALA A 525 -10.08 -14.84 25.49
C ALA A 525 -11.31 -14.52 26.35
N ALA A 526 -12.49 -14.47 25.73
CA ALA A 526 -13.73 -15.10 26.24
C ALA A 526 -15.02 -14.65 25.51
N GLU A 527 -15.05 -13.53 24.78
CA GLU A 527 -16.30 -13.00 24.18
C GLU A 527 -16.12 -12.36 22.79
N ALA A 528 -15.09 -12.74 22.02
CA ALA A 528 -14.81 -12.09 20.74
C ALA A 528 -15.90 -12.37 19.69
N ALA A 529 -16.53 -11.31 19.18
CA ALA A 529 -17.43 -11.37 18.03
C ALA A 529 -16.76 -12.09 16.84
N PRO A 530 -17.53 -12.79 15.99
CA PRO A 530 -16.95 -13.56 14.89
C PRO A 530 -16.14 -12.67 13.95
N ILE A 531 -14.98 -13.17 13.49
CA ILE A 531 -14.11 -12.49 12.52
C ILE A 531 -14.57 -12.87 11.11
N VAL A 532 -14.90 -11.88 10.28
CA VAL A 532 -15.43 -12.11 8.93
C VAL A 532 -14.86 -11.15 7.86
N PRO A 533 -14.80 -11.58 6.59
CA PRO A 533 -14.88 -12.99 6.20
C PRO A 533 -13.65 -13.74 6.72
N GLN A 534 -13.55 -15.05 6.53
CA GLN A 534 -12.41 -15.82 7.04
C GLN A 534 -11.09 -15.56 6.28
N THR A 535 -11.03 -14.51 5.47
CA THR A 535 -9.89 -14.15 4.61
C THR A 535 -9.74 -12.62 4.58
N PRO A 536 -8.56 -12.07 4.22
CA PRO A 536 -8.42 -10.64 3.98
C PRO A 536 -9.41 -10.13 2.91
N LEU A 537 -10.08 -9.02 3.19
CA LEU A 537 -10.93 -8.26 2.28
C LEU A 537 -10.09 -7.48 1.27
N LEU A 538 -8.99 -6.87 1.72
CA LEU A 538 -8.04 -6.22 0.82
C LEU A 538 -6.92 -7.17 0.43
N ALA A 539 -6.53 -7.09 -0.85
CA ALA A 539 -5.49 -7.96 -1.40
C ALA A 539 -4.14 -7.75 -0.70
N GLN A 540 -3.88 -6.53 -0.19
CA GLN A 540 -2.69 -6.21 0.58
C GLN A 540 -2.56 -7.06 1.86
N GLY A 541 -3.66 -7.41 2.51
CA GLY A 541 -3.66 -8.20 3.75
C GLY A 541 -3.04 -9.59 3.57
N TRP A 542 -3.09 -10.16 2.37
CA TRP A 542 -2.46 -11.44 2.07
C TRP A 542 -0.93 -11.40 2.21
N ALA A 543 -0.29 -10.26 1.98
CA ALA A 543 1.14 -10.11 2.20
C ALA A 543 1.51 -10.14 3.70
N LEU A 544 0.59 -9.74 4.59
CA LEU A 544 0.78 -9.79 6.04
C LEU A 544 0.35 -11.14 6.66
N LEU A 545 -0.53 -11.88 5.95
CA LEU A 545 -1.05 -13.16 6.39
C LEU A 545 -0.09 -14.30 6.02
N THR A 546 0.78 -14.63 6.96
CA THR A 546 1.81 -15.67 6.87
C THR A 546 1.54 -16.78 7.89
N PRO A 547 2.14 -17.98 7.74
CA PRO A 547 1.89 -19.12 8.64
C PRO A 547 2.15 -18.88 10.13
N ASP A 548 2.99 -17.90 10.49
CA ASP A 548 3.25 -17.48 11.87
C ASP A 548 2.16 -16.56 12.47
N ASN A 549 1.20 -16.10 11.66
CA ASN A 549 0.09 -15.28 12.16
C ASN A 549 -0.99 -16.15 12.82
N PRO A 550 -1.53 -15.79 14.00
CA PRO A 550 -2.57 -16.57 14.68
C PRO A 550 -3.89 -16.70 13.91
N LEU A 551 -4.17 -15.80 12.95
CA LEU A 551 -5.35 -15.89 12.08
C LEU A 551 -5.14 -16.81 10.87
N TYR A 552 -3.92 -17.29 10.64
CA TYR A 552 -3.61 -18.13 9.49
C TYR A 552 -4.27 -19.52 9.62
N GLN A 553 -4.83 -19.97 8.51
CA GLN A 553 -5.47 -21.28 8.35
C GLN A 553 -4.96 -21.94 7.05
N PRO A 554 -4.99 -23.28 6.94
CA PRO A 554 -4.58 -23.99 5.72
C PRO A 554 -5.30 -23.52 4.45
N LEU A 555 -6.54 -23.02 4.57
CA LEU A 555 -7.30 -22.42 3.48
C LEU A 555 -6.55 -21.24 2.82
N HIS A 556 -5.85 -20.42 3.61
CA HIS A 556 -5.12 -19.26 3.08
C HIS A 556 -3.96 -19.66 2.17
N GLY A 557 -3.22 -20.71 2.54
CA GLY A 557 -2.16 -21.26 1.71
C GLY A 557 -2.67 -21.79 0.37
N ARG A 558 -3.90 -22.33 0.34
CA ARG A 558 -4.55 -22.81 -0.88
C ARG A 558 -5.11 -21.68 -1.75
N LEU A 559 -5.61 -20.60 -1.15
CA LEU A 559 -6.21 -19.47 -1.90
C LEU A 559 -5.18 -18.49 -2.47
N ARG A 560 -4.05 -18.29 -1.78
CA ARG A 560 -3.04 -17.29 -2.13
C ARG A 560 -2.54 -17.37 -3.59
N PRO A 561 -2.24 -18.56 -4.16
CA PRO A 561 -1.78 -18.67 -5.55
C PRO A 561 -2.84 -18.26 -6.59
N HIS A 562 -4.11 -18.15 -6.18
CA HIS A 562 -5.25 -17.84 -7.03
C HIS A 562 -5.72 -16.39 -6.88
N LEU A 563 -4.93 -15.51 -6.28
CA LEU A 563 -5.23 -14.09 -6.18
C LEU A 563 -5.00 -13.38 -7.52
N LEU A 564 -5.95 -12.56 -7.93
CA LEU A 564 -5.81 -11.64 -9.05
C LEU A 564 -5.29 -10.28 -8.56
N PRO A 565 -4.41 -9.60 -9.32
CA PRO A 565 -3.96 -8.26 -8.98
C PRO A 565 -5.13 -7.26 -8.95
N ALA A 566 -5.58 -6.90 -7.76
CA ALA A 566 -6.70 -5.98 -7.51
C ALA A 566 -6.52 -5.30 -6.15
N LEU A 567 -7.29 -4.24 -5.87
CA LEU A 567 -7.30 -3.61 -4.54
C LEU A 567 -8.03 -4.51 -3.52
N TRP A 568 -9.21 -4.97 -3.90
CA TRP A 568 -10.01 -5.91 -3.11
C TRP A 568 -9.70 -7.34 -3.53
N THR A 569 -9.70 -8.25 -2.55
CA THR A 569 -9.44 -9.67 -2.78
C THR A 569 -10.35 -10.20 -3.89
N THR A 570 -9.73 -10.66 -4.97
CA THR A 570 -10.41 -11.28 -6.12
C THR A 570 -9.66 -12.57 -6.44
N TYR A 571 -10.40 -13.66 -6.62
CA TYR A 571 -9.86 -14.97 -6.95
C TYR A 571 -10.05 -15.32 -8.43
N THR A 572 -9.16 -16.16 -8.97
CA THR A 572 -9.40 -16.89 -10.22
C THR A 572 -10.55 -17.90 -10.05
N ALA A 573 -10.99 -18.51 -11.15
CA ALA A 573 -12.03 -19.55 -11.10
C ALA A 573 -11.64 -20.75 -10.21
N GLU A 574 -10.37 -21.17 -10.23
CA GLU A 574 -9.87 -22.22 -9.35
C GLU A 574 -9.91 -21.79 -7.88
N GLY A 575 -9.54 -20.54 -7.58
CA GLY A 575 -9.63 -19.99 -6.23
C GLY A 575 -11.08 -19.90 -5.73
N VAL A 576 -12.03 -19.55 -6.60
CA VAL A 576 -13.46 -19.58 -6.29
C VAL A 576 -13.91 -21.00 -5.94
N ALA A 577 -13.49 -22.02 -6.70
CA ALA A 577 -13.83 -23.41 -6.40
C ALA A 577 -13.29 -23.86 -5.03
N ILE A 578 -12.07 -23.44 -4.67
CA ILE A 578 -11.50 -23.70 -3.34
C ILE A 578 -12.30 -23.00 -2.24
N ALA A 579 -12.67 -21.73 -2.43
CA ALA A 579 -13.47 -20.97 -1.48
C ALA A 579 -14.87 -21.57 -1.30
N LEU A 580 -15.50 -22.01 -2.40
CA LEU A 580 -16.81 -22.66 -2.41
C LEU A 580 -16.79 -23.96 -1.61
N ALA A 581 -15.77 -24.79 -1.82
CA ALA A 581 -15.59 -26.04 -1.07
C ALA A 581 -15.38 -25.78 0.43
N ALA A 582 -14.71 -24.68 0.80
CA ALA A 582 -14.48 -24.32 2.20
C ALA A 582 -15.74 -23.77 2.91
N LEU A 583 -16.66 -23.15 2.18
CA LEU A 583 -17.93 -22.66 2.72
C LEU A 583 -19.04 -23.72 2.75
N SER A 584 -18.88 -24.80 1.99
CA SER A 584 -19.83 -25.91 1.98
C SER A 584 -19.58 -26.80 3.20
N PRO A 585 -20.61 -27.23 3.95
CA PRO A 585 -20.42 -28.20 5.04
C PRO A 585 -19.83 -29.50 4.46
N PRO A 586 -18.96 -30.21 5.20
CA PRO A 586 -18.51 -31.53 4.76
C PRO A 586 -19.74 -32.43 4.59
N GLU A 587 -19.85 -33.09 3.44
CA GLU A 587 -20.83 -34.16 3.27
C GLU A 587 -20.60 -35.19 4.39
N ASN A 588 -21.60 -35.42 5.24
CA ASN A 588 -21.52 -36.47 6.26
C ASN A 588 -21.29 -37.81 5.53
N PRO A 589 -20.27 -38.59 5.90
CA PRO A 589 -20.00 -39.89 5.30
C PRO A 589 -21.14 -40.90 5.52
#